data_AF-A0A8H3QRF3-F1
#
_entry.id   AF-A0A8H3QRF3-F1
#
_cell.length_a   1.000
_cell.length_b   1.000
_cell.length_c   1.000
_cell.angle_alpha   90.00
_cell.angle_beta   90.00
_cell.angle_gamma   90.00
#
_symmetry.space_group_name_H-M   'P 1'
#
loop_
_entity.id
_entity.type
_entity.pdbx_description
1 polymer ?
#
loop_
_entity_poly.entity_id
_entity_poly.type
_entity_poly.pdbx_seq_one_letter_code
_entity_poly.pdbx_strand_id
1 'polypeptide(L)'
;MGGANLELFKFSVYIFFPIATMYYFGAPEFYKTHVKQIKFWPEKTNRPPTTREDILIEIEKLKAKKKIRETHVENSDIVIINRTDISPHFRLLPITLIMVKRCGVLGICTYPFIPPPLSFLPSEAF
;
A
#
# COMPACT_ATOMS: atom_id res chain seq x y z
N MET A 1 -15.92 -14.04 46.52
CA MET A 1 -15.47 -15.44 46.61
C MET A 1 -15.61 -16.11 45.26
N GLY A 2 -14.52 -16.19 44.52
CA GLY A 2 -14.46 -16.87 43.24
C GLY A 2 -13.16 -17.65 43.16
N GLY A 3 -13.03 -18.67 44.03
CA GLY A 3 -11.83 -19.49 44.17
C GLY A 3 -11.57 -20.38 42.95
N ALA A 4 -10.96 -21.56 43.16
CA ALA A 4 -10.51 -22.49 42.11
C ALA A 4 -11.48 -22.71 40.91
N ASN A 5 -12.79 -22.62 41.14
CA ASN A 5 -13.81 -22.75 40.09
C ASN A 5 -13.69 -21.68 38.97
N LEU A 6 -13.22 -20.48 39.31
CA LEU A 6 -13.02 -19.38 38.35
C LEU A 6 -11.73 -19.54 37.55
N GLU A 7 -10.76 -20.28 38.07
CA GLU A 7 -9.53 -20.63 37.36
C GLU A 7 -9.83 -21.70 36.31
N LEU A 8 -10.55 -22.76 36.69
CA LEU A 8 -10.99 -23.82 35.76
C LEU A 8 -11.81 -23.30 34.58
N PHE A 9 -12.66 -22.30 34.81
CA PHE A 9 -13.40 -21.65 33.73
C PHE A 9 -12.50 -20.89 32.77
N LYS A 10 -11.50 -20.15 33.28
CA LYS A 10 -10.54 -19.44 32.41
C LYS A 10 -9.71 -20.43 31.59
N PHE A 11 -9.26 -21.52 32.21
CA PHE A 11 -8.51 -22.56 31.53
C PHE A 11 -9.33 -23.25 30.43
N SER A 12 -10.59 -23.59 30.71
CA SER A 12 -11.46 -24.20 29.70
C SER A 12 -11.71 -23.24 28.54
N VAL A 13 -11.99 -21.95 28.81
CA VAL A 13 -12.12 -20.94 27.75
C VAL A 13 -10.82 -20.82 26.96
N TYR A 14 -9.66 -20.76 27.59
CA TYR A 14 -8.38 -20.64 26.87
C TYR A 14 -8.01 -21.87 26.04
N ILE A 15 -8.50 -23.05 26.39
CA ILE A 15 -8.23 -24.29 25.63
C ILE A 15 -9.30 -24.49 24.54
N PHE A 16 -10.58 -24.42 24.90
CA PHE A 16 -11.67 -24.70 23.97
C PHE A 16 -11.88 -23.58 22.96
N PHE A 17 -11.65 -22.32 23.31
CA PHE A 17 -11.81 -21.20 22.37
C PHE A 17 -10.89 -21.31 21.13
N PRO A 18 -9.56 -21.49 21.27
CA PRO A 18 -8.69 -21.63 20.11
C PRO A 18 -8.94 -22.95 19.37
N ILE A 19 -9.23 -24.05 20.07
CA ILE A 19 -9.52 -25.34 19.43
C ILE A 19 -10.81 -25.26 18.60
N ALA A 20 -11.87 -24.70 19.15
CA ALA A 20 -13.14 -24.53 18.46
C ALA A 20 -13.01 -23.58 17.27
N THR A 21 -12.28 -22.47 17.43
CA THR A 21 -11.98 -21.52 16.36
C THR A 21 -11.21 -22.21 15.24
N MET A 22 -10.15 -22.97 15.57
CA MET A 22 -9.35 -23.69 14.59
C MET A 22 -10.17 -24.77 13.87
N TYR A 23 -11.05 -25.49 14.57
CA TYR A 23 -11.89 -26.52 13.97
C TYR A 23 -12.96 -25.92 13.05
N TYR A 24 -13.60 -24.81 13.45
CA TYR A 24 -14.63 -24.14 12.66
C TYR A 24 -14.05 -23.55 11.37
N PHE A 25 -12.96 -22.79 11.46
CA PHE A 25 -12.34 -22.17 10.29
C PHE A 25 -11.44 -23.13 9.49
N GLY A 26 -10.95 -24.20 10.11
CA GLY A 26 -10.13 -25.23 9.48
C GLY A 26 -10.93 -26.29 8.73
N ALA A 27 -12.27 -26.32 8.88
CA ALA A 27 -13.12 -27.26 8.17
C ALA A 27 -13.03 -27.02 6.64
N PRO A 28 -12.89 -28.08 5.82
CA PRO A 28 -12.79 -27.92 4.37
C PRO A 28 -14.07 -27.34 3.76
N GLU A 29 -15.21 -27.53 4.42
CA GLU A 29 -16.50 -26.94 4.06
C GLU A 29 -16.48 -25.41 4.20
N PHE A 30 -15.88 -24.87 5.26
CA PHE A 30 -15.75 -23.42 5.45
C PHE A 30 -14.93 -22.78 4.32
N TYR A 31 -13.82 -23.42 3.93
CA TYR A 31 -12.98 -22.96 2.83
C TYR A 31 -13.71 -22.97 1.48
N LYS A 32 -14.42 -24.07 1.17
CA LYS A 32 -15.19 -24.21 -0.09
C LYS A 32 -16.30 -23.16 -0.19
N THR A 33 -17.00 -22.93 0.92
CA THR A 33 -18.15 -22.05 0.97
C THR A 33 -17.76 -20.58 1.01
N HIS A 34 -16.76 -20.18 1.80
CA HIS A 34 -16.48 -18.75 2.03
C HIS A 34 -15.31 -18.22 1.19
N VAL A 35 -14.25 -19.02 1.00
CA VAL A 35 -13.00 -18.55 0.38
C VAL A 35 -12.99 -18.82 -1.12
N LYS A 36 -13.35 -20.03 -1.54
CA LYS A 36 -13.23 -20.45 -2.95
C LYS A 36 -14.19 -19.74 -3.90
N GLN A 37 -15.34 -19.30 -3.41
CA GLN A 37 -16.33 -18.56 -4.21
C GLN A 37 -15.87 -17.14 -4.58
N ILE A 38 -14.91 -16.57 -3.86
CA ILE A 38 -14.40 -15.24 -4.13
C ILE A 38 -13.47 -15.34 -5.33
N LYS A 39 -13.98 -14.93 -6.48
CA LYS A 39 -13.24 -14.95 -7.74
C LYS A 39 -12.27 -13.77 -7.77
N PHE A 40 -11.15 -13.91 -7.06
CA PHE A 40 -10.12 -12.88 -6.94
C PHE A 40 -9.51 -12.51 -8.30
N TRP A 41 -9.44 -13.48 -9.21
CA TRP A 41 -8.84 -13.29 -10.53
C TRP A 41 -9.92 -13.11 -11.60
N PRO A 42 -9.79 -12.14 -12.51
CA PRO A 42 -10.69 -12.03 -13.64
C PRO A 42 -10.60 -13.31 -14.50
N GLU A 43 -11.75 -13.83 -14.93
CA GLU A 43 -11.84 -15.04 -15.78
C GLU A 43 -11.02 -14.92 -17.06
N LYS A 44 -10.86 -13.69 -17.57
CA LYS A 44 -10.13 -13.39 -18.78
C LYS A 44 -8.92 -12.55 -18.44
N THR A 45 -7.77 -13.21 -18.33
CA THR A 45 -6.47 -12.54 -18.36
C THR A 45 -6.23 -12.01 -19.77
N ASN A 46 -5.82 -10.75 -19.91
CA ASN A 46 -5.43 -10.20 -21.21
C ASN A 46 -4.21 -10.97 -21.72
N ARG A 47 -4.38 -11.75 -22.78
CA ARG A 47 -3.30 -12.57 -23.34
C ARG A 47 -2.44 -11.71 -24.25
N PRO A 48 -1.11 -11.86 -24.25
CA PRO A 48 -0.27 -11.16 -25.20
C PRO A 48 -0.60 -11.61 -26.64
N PRO A 49 -0.62 -10.68 -27.61
CA PRO A 49 -0.77 -11.04 -29.02
C PRO A 49 0.43 -11.86 -29.48
N THR A 50 0.17 -12.96 -30.21
CA THR A 50 1.23 -13.88 -30.67
C THR A 50 1.57 -13.69 -32.14
N THR A 51 0.60 -13.24 -32.96
CA THR A 51 0.81 -13.01 -34.39
C THR A 51 1.35 -11.60 -34.63
N ARG A 52 2.06 -11.41 -35.76
CA ARG A 52 2.64 -10.12 -36.12
C ARG A 52 1.58 -9.04 -36.36
N GLU A 53 0.46 -9.42 -36.97
CA GLU A 53 -0.66 -8.52 -37.26
C GLU A 53 -1.32 -8.04 -35.97
N ASP A 54 -1.60 -8.94 -35.03
CA ASP A 54 -2.18 -8.60 -33.73
C ASP A 54 -1.27 -7.65 -32.92
N ILE A 55 0.06 -7.81 -33.04
CA ILE A 55 1.03 -6.95 -32.37
C ILE A 55 0.93 -5.51 -32.89
N LEU A 56 0.83 -5.32 -34.21
CA LEU A 56 0.70 -3.99 -34.81
C LEU A 56 -0.59 -3.30 -34.38
N ILE A 57 -1.70 -4.04 -34.37
CA ILE A 57 -3.02 -3.54 -33.94
C ILE A 57 -2.97 -3.10 -32.46
N GLU A 58 -2.37 -3.89 -31.58
CA GLU A 58 -2.29 -3.51 -30.15
C GLU A 58 -1.32 -2.33 -29.93
N ILE A 59 -0.25 -2.20 -30.73
CA ILE A 59 0.65 -1.03 -30.70
C ILE A 59 -0.11 0.25 -31.08
N GLU A 60 -0.92 0.22 -32.15
CA GLU A 60 -1.72 1.36 -32.58
C GLU A 60 -2.73 1.77 -31.49
N LYS A 61 -3.40 0.79 -30.89
CA LYS A 61 -4.31 1.01 -29.76
C LYS A 61 -3.60 1.59 -28.54
N LEU A 62 -2.38 1.16 -28.22
CA LEU A 62 -1.58 1.71 -27.13
C LEU A 62 -1.15 3.16 -27.42
N LYS A 63 -0.75 3.48 -28.66
CA LYS A 63 -0.43 4.84 -29.09
C LYS A 63 -1.65 5.76 -28.96
N ALA A 64 -2.83 5.29 -29.37
CA ALA A 64 -4.07 6.05 -29.23
C ALA A 64 -4.41 6.33 -27.75
N LYS A 65 -4.29 5.32 -26.87
CA LYS A 65 -4.47 5.49 -25.42
C LYS A 65 -3.49 6.50 -24.82
N LYS A 66 -2.24 6.51 -25.27
CA LYS A 66 -1.23 7.48 -24.83
C LYS A 66 -1.63 8.90 -25.21
N LYS A 67 -2.02 9.12 -26.48
CA LYS A 67 -2.47 10.43 -26.96
C LYS A 67 -3.68 10.96 -26.17
N ILE A 68 -4.65 10.10 -25.86
CA ILE A 68 -5.81 10.48 -25.05
C ILE A 68 -5.38 10.90 -23.64
N ARG A 69 -4.44 10.19 -23.02
CA ARG A 69 -3.91 10.57 -21.70
C ARG A 69 -3.24 11.92 -21.74
N GLU A 70 -2.41 12.16 -22.76
CA GLU A 70 -1.70 13.43 -22.95
C GLU A 70 -2.67 14.59 -23.15
N THR A 71 -3.71 14.44 -23.96
CA THR A 71 -4.72 15.50 -24.16
C THR A 71 -5.54 15.77 -22.90
N HIS A 72 -5.83 14.76 -22.07
CA HIS A 72 -6.51 14.98 -20.80
C HIS A 72 -5.64 15.75 -19.81
N VAL A 73 -4.34 15.47 -19.77
CA VAL A 73 -3.37 16.21 -18.94
C VAL A 73 -3.27 17.66 -19.42
N GLU A 74 -3.08 17.86 -20.74
CA GLU A 74 -3.00 19.20 -21.33
C GLU A 74 -4.28 20.03 -21.08
N ASN A 75 -5.46 19.43 -21.23
CA ASN A 75 -6.72 20.13 -20.97
C ASN A 75 -6.87 20.48 -19.47
N SER A 76 -6.46 19.60 -18.55
CA SER A 76 -6.47 19.95 -17.11
C SER A 76 -5.50 21.08 -16.78
N ASP A 77 -4.34 21.13 -17.42
CA ASP A 77 -3.34 22.19 -17.21
C ASP A 77 -3.83 23.53 -17.76
N ILE A 78 -4.45 23.54 -18.95
CA ILE A 78 -5.06 24.74 -19.56
C ILE A 78 -6.21 25.28 -18.70
N VAL A 79 -7.04 24.40 -18.11
CA VAL A 79 -8.13 24.82 -17.20
C VAL A 79 -7.56 25.44 -15.90
N ILE A 80 -6.45 24.92 -15.40
CA ILE A 80 -5.77 25.48 -14.21
C ILE A 80 -5.14 26.84 -14.53
N ILE A 81 -4.46 26.98 -15.66
CA ILE A 81 -3.80 28.24 -16.07
C ILE A 81 -4.84 29.35 -16.34
N ASN A 82 -5.95 29.04 -17.03
CA ASN A 82 -7.02 30.02 -17.26
C ASN A 82 -7.72 30.49 -15.97
N ARG A 83 -7.72 29.68 -14.90
CA ARG A 83 -8.20 30.09 -13.57
C ARG A 83 -7.22 31.01 -12.84
N THR A 84 -5.91 30.87 -13.08
CA THR A 84 -4.87 31.69 -12.42
C THR A 84 -4.65 33.05 -13.08
N ASP A 85 -5.05 33.24 -14.34
CA ASP A 85 -4.87 34.48 -15.11
C ASP A 85 -5.97 35.54 -14.92
N ILE A 86 -7.05 35.28 -14.17
CA ILE A 86 -8.16 36.24 -13.94
C ILE A 86 -7.89 37.21 -12.77
N SER A 87 -6.67 37.27 -12.23
CA SER A 87 -6.25 38.38 -11.34
C SER A 87 -5.26 39.33 -12.01
N PRO A 88 -5.69 40.22 -12.93
CA PRO A 88 -4.84 41.25 -13.49
C PRO A 88 -4.80 42.48 -12.57
N HIS A 89 -4.40 42.33 -11.30
CA HIS A 89 -4.25 43.48 -10.39
C HIS A 89 -3.22 43.24 -9.27
N PHE A 90 -2.00 42.82 -9.62
CA PHE A 90 -0.86 43.13 -8.75
C PHE A 90 0.38 43.47 -9.57
N ARG A 91 0.35 44.70 -10.07
CA ARG A 91 1.50 45.40 -10.64
C ARG A 91 2.52 45.62 -9.54
N LEU A 92 3.77 45.27 -9.84
CA LEU A 92 5.01 45.82 -9.28
C LEU A 92 5.28 45.57 -7.79
N LEU A 93 6.23 44.68 -7.50
CA LEU A 93 7.39 44.97 -6.63
C LEU A 93 8.51 43.92 -6.86
N PRO A 94 9.79 44.32 -6.96
CA PRO A 94 10.87 43.51 -7.50
C PRO A 94 11.59 42.64 -6.44
N ILE A 95 11.88 41.39 -6.80
CA ILE A 95 13.17 40.66 -6.68
C ILE A 95 13.87 40.52 -5.30
N THR A 96 13.46 41.15 -4.18
CA THR A 96 14.25 41.15 -2.94
C THR A 96 13.64 40.39 -1.75
N LEU A 97 13.20 39.13 -1.92
CA LEU A 97 12.88 38.29 -0.75
C LEU A 97 13.00 36.77 -0.96
N ILE A 98 14.11 36.29 -1.52
CA ILE A 98 14.53 34.87 -1.37
C ILE A 98 15.94 34.82 -0.75
N MET A 99 16.18 35.66 0.26
CA MET A 99 17.42 35.70 1.03
C MET A 99 17.25 35.11 2.44
N VAL A 100 16.28 34.21 2.67
CA VAL A 100 16.18 33.46 3.94
C VAL A 100 15.64 32.07 3.67
N LYS A 101 16.53 31.08 3.48
CA LYS A 101 16.61 29.82 4.27
C LYS A 101 17.56 28.79 3.64
N ARG A 102 18.78 29.21 3.30
CA ARG A 102 19.86 28.29 2.91
C ARG A 102 21.14 28.62 3.66
N CYS A 103 21.17 28.26 4.95
CA CYS A 103 22.36 27.70 5.60
C CYS A 103 22.02 27.32 7.06
N GLY A 104 22.24 26.05 7.39
CA GLY A 104 22.81 25.64 8.67
C GLY A 104 21.93 25.68 9.91
N VAL A 105 21.98 24.54 10.61
CA VAL A 105 22.09 24.40 12.07
C VAL A 105 20.97 23.51 12.65
N LEU A 106 21.44 22.37 13.20
CA LEU A 106 20.72 21.35 14.00
C LEU A 106 19.85 20.40 13.15
N GLY A 107 20.29 19.16 12.91
CA GLY A 107 20.06 18.05 13.84
C GLY A 107 18.59 17.67 13.77
N ILE A 108 18.15 16.61 13.08
CA ILE A 108 18.24 15.22 13.53
C ILE A 108 17.89 14.34 12.30
N CYS A 109 18.83 13.53 11.83
CA CYS A 109 18.53 12.39 10.95
C CYS A 109 18.44 11.15 11.84
N THR A 110 17.27 10.86 12.39
CA THR A 110 16.99 9.58 13.05
C THR A 110 16.72 8.51 11.99
N TYR A 111 17.78 7.82 11.58
CA TYR A 111 17.70 6.46 11.06
C TYR A 111 17.62 5.49 12.25
N PRO A 112 16.69 4.53 12.32
CA PRO A 112 16.87 3.38 13.18
C PRO A 112 17.74 2.35 12.44
N PHE A 113 19.02 2.33 12.81
CA PHE A 113 19.97 1.27 12.48
C PHE A 113 20.08 0.37 13.72
N ILE A 114 19.38 -0.77 13.74
CA ILE A 114 19.57 -1.81 14.76
C ILE A 114 19.68 -3.16 14.04
N PRO A 115 20.89 -3.77 13.97
CA PRO A 115 21.06 -5.15 13.54
C PRO A 115 20.90 -6.15 14.72
N PRO A 116 20.40 -7.38 14.48
CA PRO A 116 20.54 -8.53 15.39
C PRO A 116 21.81 -9.35 15.02
N PRO A 117 22.09 -10.51 15.65
CA PRO A 117 22.15 -10.88 17.07
C PRO A 117 23.55 -11.45 17.45
N LEU A 118 24.01 -11.30 18.70
CA LEU A 118 25.27 -11.93 19.15
C LEU A 118 25.29 -12.16 20.67
N SER A 119 24.87 -13.36 21.09
CA SER A 119 25.38 -14.02 22.30
C SER A 119 24.87 -15.46 22.37
N PHE A 120 25.50 -16.28 21.53
CA PHE A 120 25.82 -17.68 21.83
C PHE A 120 27.10 -17.65 22.68
N LEU A 121 27.11 -18.22 23.90
CA LEU A 121 28.26 -18.73 24.67
C LEU A 121 27.79 -19.17 26.09
N PRO A 122 28.47 -20.11 26.78
CA PRO A 122 28.11 -21.53 26.84
C PRO A 122 27.82 -22.03 28.27
N SER A 123 27.66 -23.35 28.42
CA SER A 123 27.55 -24.06 29.71
C SER A 123 28.79 -23.87 30.59
N GLU A 124 28.54 -23.95 31.91
CA GLU A 124 29.36 -24.49 33.01
C GLU A 124 29.30 -23.59 34.27
N ALA A 125 29.13 -24.27 35.42
CA ALA A 125 29.36 -23.82 36.80
C ALA A 125 28.26 -23.00 37.53
N PHE A 126 27.22 -23.67 38.02
CA PHE A 126 27.01 -23.99 39.45
C PHE A 126 25.63 -24.63 39.66
#